data_AF-A0A935KK85-F1
#
_entry.id   AF-A0A935KK85-F1
#
_cell.length_a   1.000
_cell.length_b   1.000
_cell.length_c   1.000
_cell.angle_alpha   90.00
_cell.angle_beta   90.00
_cell.angle_gamma   90.00
#
_symmetry.space_group_name_H-M   'P 1'
#
loop_
_entity.id
_entity.type
_entity.pdbx_description
1 polymer ?
#
loop_
_entity_poly.entity_id
_entity_poly.type
_entity_poly.pdbx_seq_one_letter_code
_entity_poly.pdbx_strand_id
1 'polypeptide(L)'
;MMVQPGNLQAPLVATTASADVTAPVTTINNPAHNQSVLSGIPISISGTATDANAVAGTEISVDGGSSWQPANGTGQWSFTFHRQRLGM
;
A
#
# COMPACT_ATOMS: atom_id res chain seq x y z
N MET A 1 33.83 0.89 -38.57
CA MET A 1 32.71 1.83 -38.37
C MET A 1 32.49 1.99 -36.87
N MET A 2 32.91 3.12 -36.29
CA MET A 2 32.66 3.45 -34.90
C MET A 2 31.50 4.45 -34.87
N VAL A 3 30.34 4.03 -34.35
CA VAL A 3 29.21 4.94 -34.10
C VAL A 3 29.20 5.26 -32.61
N GLN A 4 29.79 6.39 -32.23
CA GLN A 4 29.58 6.95 -30.90
C GLN A 4 28.51 8.04 -31.02
N PRO A 5 27.35 7.91 -30.36
CA PRO A 5 26.36 8.98 -30.30
C PRO A 5 26.97 10.21 -29.60
N GLY A 6 26.90 11.37 -30.25
CA GLY A 6 27.66 12.56 -29.87
C GLY A 6 27.01 13.49 -28.83
N ASN A 7 25.78 13.23 -28.38
CA ASN A 7 25.08 14.21 -27.54
C ASN A 7 23.81 13.63 -26.90
N LEU A 8 23.70 13.78 -25.58
CA LEU A 8 22.44 13.68 -24.82
C LEU A 8 21.47 14.74 -25.34
N GLN A 9 20.20 14.39 -25.55
CA GLN A 9 19.16 15.29 -26.05
C GLN A 9 18.95 16.48 -25.08
N ALA A 10 19.14 17.71 -25.53
CA ALA A 10 18.75 18.91 -24.79
C ALA A 10 17.33 19.33 -25.20
N PRO A 11 16.44 19.70 -24.26
CA PRO A 11 16.69 20.07 -22.86
C PRO A 11 16.02 19.09 -21.87
N LEU A 12 16.71 18.03 -21.46
CA LEU A 12 16.27 17.26 -20.29
C LEU A 12 16.81 17.95 -19.03
N VAL A 13 15.93 18.62 -18.29
CA VAL A 13 16.22 19.11 -16.94
C VAL A 13 16.06 17.95 -15.97
N ALA A 14 17.07 17.69 -15.13
CA ALA A 14 16.98 16.68 -14.08
C ALA A 14 15.88 17.06 -13.08
N THR A 15 15.01 16.12 -12.74
CA THR A 15 14.01 16.32 -11.67
C THR A 15 14.70 16.28 -10.31
N THR A 16 14.23 17.07 -9.35
CA THR A 16 14.69 16.97 -7.96
C THR A 16 14.03 15.77 -7.29
N ALA A 17 14.83 14.92 -6.65
CA ALA A 17 14.31 13.83 -5.84
C ALA A 17 13.49 14.38 -4.65
N SER A 18 12.52 13.60 -4.16
CA SER A 18 11.81 13.95 -2.93
C SER A 18 12.79 14.01 -1.76
N ALA A 19 12.67 15.04 -0.92
CA ALA A 19 13.38 15.15 0.36
C ALA A 19 12.64 14.44 1.51
N ASP A 20 11.47 13.89 1.22
CA ASP A 20 10.66 13.19 2.22
C ASP A 20 11.28 11.83 2.56
N VAL A 21 11.62 11.68 3.85
CA VAL A 21 12.23 10.50 4.46
C VAL A 21 11.40 9.99 5.64
N THR A 22 10.25 10.61 5.92
CA THR A 22 9.39 10.20 7.03
C THR A 22 8.50 9.07 6.53
N ALA A 23 8.50 7.94 7.23
CA ALA A 23 7.60 6.85 6.86
C ALA A 23 6.15 7.19 7.26
N PRO A 24 5.15 6.81 6.44
CA PRO A 24 3.76 6.93 6.81
C PRO A 24 3.46 6.07 8.05
N VAL A 25 2.56 6.56 8.90
CA VAL A 25 2.03 5.81 10.04
C VAL A 25 0.67 5.26 9.68
N THR A 26 0.42 3.98 9.96
CA THR A 26 -0.87 3.32 9.71
C THR A 26 -1.45 2.72 10.99
N THR A 27 -2.78 2.73 11.10
CA THR A 27 -3.51 2.09 12.20
C THR A 27 -4.68 1.29 11.65
N ILE A 28 -4.99 0.15 12.29
CA ILE A 28 -6.19 -0.63 12.01
C ILE A 28 -7.23 -0.22 13.05
N ASN A 29 -8.36 0.32 12.62
CA ASN A 29 -9.46 0.72 13.48
C ASN A 29 -10.52 -0.38 13.61
N ASN A 30 -10.71 -1.17 12.56
CA ASN A 30 -11.62 -2.31 12.56
C ASN A 30 -10.99 -3.48 11.80
N PRO A 31 -11.09 -4.72 12.29
CA PRO A 31 -11.56 -5.10 13.63
C PRO A 31 -10.63 -4.56 14.73
N ALA A 32 -11.15 -4.38 15.94
CA ALA A 32 -10.32 -3.99 17.08
C ALA A 32 -9.28 -5.08 17.40
N HIS A 33 -8.17 -4.69 18.02
CA HIS A 33 -7.14 -5.66 18.40
C HIS A 33 -7.74 -6.77 19.28
N ASN A 34 -7.44 -8.03 18.94
CA ASN A 34 -7.98 -9.25 19.56
C ASN A 34 -9.51 -9.42 19.48
N GLN A 35 -10.19 -8.68 18.61
CA GLN A 35 -11.60 -8.92 18.34
C GLN A 35 -11.79 -10.24 17.57
N SER A 36 -12.66 -11.10 18.07
CA SER A 36 -13.12 -12.28 17.33
C SER A 36 -13.99 -11.84 16.14
N VAL A 37 -13.64 -12.34 14.96
CA VAL A 37 -14.39 -12.12 13.73
C VAL A 37 -15.13 -13.40 13.34
N LEU A 38 -16.33 -13.26 12.81
CA LEU A 38 -17.12 -14.40 12.35
C LEU A 38 -16.44 -15.06 11.14
N SER A 39 -16.36 -16.38 11.17
CA SER A 39 -15.88 -17.16 10.03
C SER A 39 -17.01 -17.38 9.02
N GLY A 40 -16.68 -17.42 7.73
CA GLY A 40 -17.63 -17.71 6.65
C GLY A 40 -18.42 -16.50 6.10
N ILE A 41 -18.19 -15.30 6.64
CA ILE A 41 -18.79 -14.05 6.16
C ILE A 41 -17.65 -13.10 5.76
N PRO A 42 -17.84 -12.22 4.75
CA PRO A 42 -16.86 -11.19 4.44
C PRO A 42 -16.57 -10.29 5.66
N ILE A 43 -15.29 -10.06 5.94
CA ILE A 43 -14.85 -9.21 7.06
C ILE A 43 -14.38 -7.88 6.48
N SER A 44 -14.99 -6.79 6.91
CA SER A 44 -14.52 -5.44 6.58
C SER A 44 -13.36 -5.07 7.51
N ILE A 45 -12.20 -4.79 6.96
CA ILE A 45 -11.03 -4.28 7.67
C ILE A 45 -10.86 -2.82 7.26
N SER A 46 -10.70 -1.92 8.22
CA SER A 46 -10.53 -0.49 7.93
C SER A 46 -9.56 0.17 8.89
N GLY A 47 -9.01 1.28 8.44
CA GLY A 47 -8.01 2.01 9.18
C GLY A 47 -7.67 3.36 8.59
N THR A 48 -6.65 3.98 9.19
CA THR A 48 -6.09 5.25 8.72
C THR A 48 -4.61 5.11 8.40
N ALA A 49 -4.16 5.83 7.38
CA ALA A 49 -2.75 6.08 7.11
C ALA A 49 -2.52 7.59 7.08
N THR A 50 -1.43 8.05 7.66
CA THR A 50 -1.09 9.47 7.70
C THR A 50 0.39 9.64 7.45
N ASP A 51 0.70 10.62 6.63
CA ASP A 51 2.05 11.04 6.28
C ASP A 51 2.10 12.57 6.25
N ALA A 52 3.26 13.17 6.53
CA ALA A 52 3.41 14.62 6.53
C ALA A 52 3.21 15.22 5.12
N ASN A 53 3.48 14.43 4.09
CA ASN A 53 3.38 14.81 2.70
C ASN A 53 2.17 14.12 2.04
N ALA A 54 2.28 12.82 1.77
CA ALA A 54 1.23 12.07 1.09
C ALA A 54 1.39 10.56 1.24
N VAL A 55 0.26 9.87 1.42
CA VAL A 55 0.20 8.40 1.33
C VAL A 55 -0.10 8.00 -0.12
N ALA A 56 0.88 7.40 -0.79
CA ALA A 56 0.75 6.96 -2.19
C ALA A 56 -0.12 5.71 -2.36
N GLY A 57 -0.20 4.86 -1.34
CA GLY A 57 -0.94 3.61 -1.37
C GLY A 57 -1.00 2.96 0.01
N THR A 58 -2.02 2.13 0.21
CA THR A 58 -2.14 1.28 1.39
C THR A 58 -2.36 -0.15 0.94
N GLU A 59 -1.60 -1.07 1.51
CA GLU A 59 -1.73 -2.50 1.28
C GLU A 59 -1.97 -3.23 2.60
N ILE A 60 -2.64 -4.36 2.53
CA ILE A 60 -2.98 -5.18 3.69
C ILE A 60 -2.48 -6.61 3.52
N SER A 61 -1.97 -7.16 4.61
CA SER A 61 -1.66 -8.57 4.74
C SER A 61 -2.54 -9.18 5.83
N VAL A 62 -3.04 -10.38 5.56
CA VAL A 62 -3.83 -11.21 6.50
C VAL A 62 -3.11 -12.52 6.86
N ASP A 63 -1.87 -12.69 6.41
CA ASP A 63 -1.06 -13.92 6.53
C ASP A 63 0.31 -13.67 7.18
N GLY A 64 0.43 -12.62 8.00
CA GLY A 64 1.66 -12.31 8.72
C GLY A 64 2.75 -11.66 7.85
N GLY A 65 2.36 -11.03 6.74
CA GLY A 65 3.27 -10.30 5.84
C GLY A 65 3.81 -11.15 4.68
N SER A 66 3.31 -12.37 4.47
CA SER A 66 3.74 -13.23 3.37
C SER A 66 3.17 -12.77 2.03
N SER A 67 1.96 -12.23 2.02
CA SER A 67 1.34 -11.63 0.85
C SER A 67 0.62 -10.34 1.20
N TRP A 68 0.52 -9.46 0.20
CA TRP A 68 -0.04 -8.11 0.33
C TRP A 68 -1.07 -7.89 -0.77
N GLN A 69 -2.14 -7.20 -0.44
CA GLN A 69 -3.22 -6.84 -1.35
C GLN A 69 -3.52 -5.35 -1.23
N PRO A 70 -3.83 -4.64 -2.33
CA PRO A 70 -4.17 -3.22 -2.25
C PRO A 70 -5.47 -3.00 -1.48
N ALA A 71 -5.47 -2.02 -0.58
CA ALA A 71 -6.66 -1.53 0.09
C ALA A 71 -7.40 -0.50 -0.79
N ASN A 72 -8.69 -0.32 -0.54
CA ASN A 72 -9.45 0.76 -1.12
C ASN A 72 -9.18 2.06 -0.35
N GLY A 73 -8.62 3.06 -1.03
CA GLY A 73 -8.22 4.33 -0.42
C GLY A 73 -6.79 4.31 0.13
N THR A 74 -6.30 5.49 0.51
CA THR A 74 -4.93 5.67 1.03
C THR A 74 -4.98 6.12 2.49
N GLY A 75 -5.36 7.37 2.75
CA GLY A 75 -5.37 7.95 4.10
C GLY A 75 -6.53 7.45 4.98
N GLN A 76 -7.71 7.32 4.41
CA GLN A 76 -8.82 6.55 4.97
C GLN A 76 -8.99 5.33 4.08
N TRP A 77 -8.78 4.14 4.63
CA TRP A 77 -8.70 2.94 3.81
C TRP A 77 -9.59 1.81 4.34
N SER A 78 -10.01 0.95 3.42
CA SER A 78 -10.82 -0.24 3.73
C SER A 78 -10.45 -1.43 2.84
N PHE A 79 -10.68 -2.63 3.34
CA PHE A 79 -10.45 -3.87 2.63
C PHE A 79 -11.46 -4.92 3.06
N THR A 80 -12.15 -5.53 2.10
CA THR A 80 -13.06 -6.63 2.38
C THR A 80 -12.33 -7.96 2.23
N PHE A 81 -12.07 -8.61 3.35
CA PHE A 81 -11.47 -9.93 3.37
C PHE A 81 -12.54 -11.01 3.20
N HIS A 82 -12.42 -11.77 2.11
CA HIS A 82 -13.16 -13.00 1.91
C HIS A 82 -12.26 -14.17 2.28
N ARG A 83 -12.62 -14.93 3.32
CA ARG A 83 -11.96 -16.22 3.59
C ARG A 83 -12.11 -17.08 2.34
N GLN A 84 -11.00 -17.43 1.72
CA GLN A 84 -10.98 -18.46 0.70
C GLN A 84 -11.39 -19.76 1.41
N ARG A 85 -12.49 -20.37 0.98
CA ARG A 85 -12.82 -21.72 1.43
C ARG A 85 -11.66 -22.61 1.01
N LEU A 86 -10.91 -23.14 1.98
CA LEU A 86 -9.89 -24.14 1.69
C LEU A 86 -10.60 -25.30 0.99
N GLY A 87 -10.13 -25.64 -0.21
CA GLY A 87 -10.72 -26.67 -1.06
C GLY A 87 -10.96 -27.97 -0.28
N MET A 88 -12.07 -28.62 -0.61
CA MET A 88 -12.53 -29.89 -0.03
C MET A 88 -11.50 -31.00 -0.15
#